data_AF-A0A7K2TQN1-F1
#
_entry.id   AF-A0A7K2TQN1-F1
#
_cell.length_a   1.000
_cell.length_b   1.000
_cell.length_c   1.000
_cell.angle_alpha   90.00
_cell.angle_beta   90.00
_cell.angle_gamma   90.00
#
_symmetry.space_group_name_H-M   'P 1'
#
loop_
_entity.id
_entity.type
_entity.pdbx_description
1 polymer ?
#
loop_
_entity_poly.entity_id
_entity_poly.type
_entity_poly.pdbx_seq_one_letter_code
_entity_poly.pdbx_strand_id
1 'polypeptide(L)'
;MPPFRHMVNGMLPKVDFPELLLEVAELTGMEEVFTHISGADSHMEGFATSLCAVLLSEACNVGFTPVIKPGVPALTRGRLVQVDQGYFRAENISAANGLFIEAQAKIDVVRAWGGGLVASADGVRFTVPVQTLYAGSNPRYFGLRHKGATWLNVVNDQVMGLGGVVVPGTLRDSLFILDAIHARDGGPKPETVITDTASYSDIVFGLFAICGYQFSPRIADISDARLWRTNTAADYGPLQPVSNHTIRLDRIRARSGPGVTTHDSGAGPPWV
;
A
#
# COMPACT_ATOMS: atom_id res chain seq x y z
N MET A 1 -8.77 20.74 23.52
CA MET A 1 -8.92 19.35 23.04
C MET A 1 -10.32 18.86 23.36
N PRO A 2 -10.98 18.05 22.50
CA PRO A 2 -12.29 17.48 22.81
C PRO A 2 -12.26 16.62 24.09
N PRO A 3 -13.32 16.59 24.94
CA PRO A 3 -13.36 15.87 26.22
C PRO A 3 -13.02 14.38 26.09
N PHE A 4 -13.52 13.72 25.04
CA PHE A 4 -13.24 12.31 24.76
C PHE A 4 -11.75 12.06 24.50
N ARG A 5 -11.09 12.94 23.75
CA ARG A 5 -9.65 12.80 23.45
C ARG A 5 -8.79 12.95 24.70
N HIS A 6 -9.19 13.79 25.64
CA HIS A 6 -8.49 13.93 26.92
C HIS A 6 -8.59 12.64 27.75
N MET A 7 -9.77 12.03 27.81
CA MET A 7 -9.99 10.76 28.51
C MET A 7 -9.16 9.62 27.90
N VAL A 8 -9.20 9.46 26.57
CA VAL A 8 -8.40 8.44 25.87
C VAL A 8 -6.91 8.66 26.10
N ASN A 9 -6.42 9.90 25.94
CA ASN A 9 -5.01 10.22 26.18
C ASN A 9 -4.57 9.95 27.63
N GLY A 10 -5.48 10.06 28.61
CA GLY A 10 -5.21 9.72 30.00
C GLY A 10 -5.10 8.22 30.29
N MET A 11 -5.63 7.38 29.39
CA MET A 11 -5.55 5.91 29.49
C MET A 11 -4.33 5.33 28.76
N LEU A 12 -3.74 6.07 27.81
CA LEU A 12 -2.59 5.60 27.04
C LEU A 12 -1.32 5.63 27.90
N PRO A 13 -0.57 4.51 27.99
CA PRO A 13 0.70 4.51 28.71
C PRO A 13 1.70 5.42 28.01
N LYS A 14 2.60 6.03 28.80
CA LYS A 14 3.75 6.76 28.29
C LYS A 14 4.92 5.78 28.20
N VAL A 15 5.29 5.43 26.98
CA VAL A 15 6.38 4.48 26.69
C VAL A 15 7.35 5.17 25.73
N ASP A 16 8.64 4.94 25.92
CA ASP A 16 9.66 5.44 25.00
C ASP A 16 9.60 4.65 23.69
N PHE A 17 9.73 5.34 22.55
CA PHE A 17 9.57 4.70 21.25
C PHE A 17 10.49 3.48 21.01
N PRO A 18 11.76 3.46 21.45
CA PRO A 18 12.61 2.26 21.35
C PRO A 18 12.11 1.10 22.21
N GLU A 19 11.53 1.36 23.38
CA GLU A 19 10.95 0.32 24.24
C GLU A 19 9.72 -0.30 23.57
N LEU A 20 8.84 0.55 23.01
CA LEU A 20 7.69 0.09 22.25
C LEU A 20 8.11 -0.80 21.05
N LEU A 21 9.17 -0.42 20.35
CA LEU A 21 9.67 -1.20 19.21
C LEU A 21 10.20 -2.57 19.64
N LEU A 22 10.91 -2.65 20.77
CA LEU A 22 11.39 -3.91 21.32
C LEU A 22 10.23 -4.79 21.81
N GLU A 23 9.23 -4.21 22.46
CA GLU A 23 8.03 -4.93 22.90
C GLU A 23 7.25 -5.50 21.70
N VAL A 24 7.05 -4.71 20.64
CA VAL A 24 6.41 -5.19 19.40
C VAL A 24 7.24 -6.29 18.74
N ALA A 25 8.57 -6.18 18.76
CA ALA A 25 9.44 -7.23 18.23
C ALA A 25 9.22 -8.56 18.97
N GLU A 26 9.25 -8.52 20.31
CA GLU A 26 9.02 -9.70 21.16
C GLU A 26 7.59 -10.27 20.98
N LEU A 27 6.58 -9.41 20.89
CA LEU A 27 5.18 -9.83 20.72
C LEU A 27 4.91 -10.52 19.39
N THR A 28 5.67 -10.18 18.34
CA THR A 28 5.42 -10.64 16.97
C THR A 28 6.46 -11.64 16.47
N GLY A 29 7.61 -11.75 17.14
CA GLY A 29 8.75 -12.56 16.69
C GLY A 29 9.34 -12.05 15.38
N MET A 30 9.25 -10.74 15.11
CA MET A 30 9.62 -10.18 13.81
C MET A 30 11.06 -10.46 13.41
N GLU A 31 11.97 -10.63 14.36
CA GLU A 31 13.38 -10.89 14.10
C GLU A 31 13.62 -12.24 13.41
N GLU A 32 12.71 -13.20 13.55
CA GLU A 32 12.85 -14.54 12.97
C GLU A 32 12.77 -14.51 11.44
N VAL A 33 12.05 -13.54 10.87
CA VAL A 33 11.93 -13.39 9.41
C VAL A 33 13.05 -12.55 8.79
N PHE A 34 13.90 -11.93 9.61
CA PHE A 34 15.07 -11.21 9.11
C PHE A 34 16.22 -12.19 8.84
N THR A 35 16.26 -12.70 7.60
CA THR A 35 17.30 -13.61 7.13
C THR A 35 18.49 -12.86 6.51
N HIS A 36 19.70 -13.37 6.73
CA HIS A 36 20.92 -12.79 6.17
C HIS A 36 20.94 -12.92 4.63
N ILE A 37 21.47 -11.92 3.92
CA ILE A 37 21.53 -11.87 2.45
C ILE A 37 22.28 -13.06 1.82
N SER A 38 23.23 -13.65 2.55
CA SER A 38 23.95 -14.84 2.07
C SER A 38 23.17 -16.15 2.25
N GLY A 39 22.00 -16.12 2.90
CA GLY A 39 21.24 -17.31 3.29
C GLY A 39 21.89 -18.13 4.41
N ALA A 40 22.94 -17.61 5.05
CA ALA A 40 23.58 -18.28 6.18
C ALA A 40 22.92 -17.84 7.49
N ASP A 41 22.42 -18.80 8.26
CA ASP A 41 21.97 -18.54 9.63
C ASP A 41 23.16 -18.43 10.56
N SER A 42 23.58 -17.19 10.81
CA SER A 42 24.47 -16.89 11.92
C SER A 42 23.62 -16.40 13.09
N HIS A 43 23.47 -17.23 14.13
CA HIS A 43 22.83 -16.80 15.37
C HIS A 43 23.63 -15.64 15.98
N MET A 44 23.01 -14.46 15.98
CA MET A 44 23.56 -13.24 16.54
C MET A 44 22.99 -13.01 17.94
N GLU A 45 23.83 -13.07 18.98
CA GLU A 45 23.39 -12.67 20.32
C GLU A 45 22.95 -11.20 20.32
N GLY A 46 21.78 -10.89 20.89
CA GLY A 46 21.21 -9.54 20.90
C GLY A 46 20.79 -9.02 19.52
N PHE A 47 20.45 -9.90 18.57
CA PHE A 47 20.05 -9.52 17.22
C PHE A 47 18.85 -8.56 17.20
N ALA A 48 17.75 -8.89 17.90
CA ALA A 48 16.55 -8.06 17.97
C ALA A 48 16.86 -6.62 18.39
N THR A 49 17.76 -6.42 19.36
CA THR A 49 18.21 -5.09 19.79
C THR A 49 18.94 -4.34 18.68
N SER A 50 19.86 -5.01 17.96
CA SER A 50 20.55 -4.40 16.81
C SER A 50 19.56 -4.05 15.70
N LEU A 51 18.62 -4.94 15.40
CA LEU A 51 17.61 -4.77 14.36
C LEU A 51 16.69 -3.58 14.67
N CYS A 52 16.17 -3.50 15.90
CA CYS A 52 15.34 -2.38 16.34
C CYS A 52 16.09 -1.04 16.29
N ALA A 53 17.38 -1.04 16.63
CA ALA A 53 18.21 0.17 16.51
C ALA A 53 18.39 0.62 15.04
N VAL A 54 18.57 -0.31 14.11
CA VAL A 54 18.64 -0.01 12.67
C VAL A 54 17.29 0.51 12.17
N LEU A 55 16.19 -0.18 12.48
CA LEU A 55 14.83 0.25 12.13
C LEU A 55 14.54 1.68 12.62
N LEU A 56 14.86 1.97 13.87
CA LEU A 56 14.70 3.31 14.46
C LEU A 56 15.54 4.36 13.72
N SER A 57 16.81 4.06 13.43
CA SER A 57 17.71 4.95 12.71
C SER A 57 17.18 5.32 11.32
N GLU A 58 16.76 4.31 10.55
CA GLU A 58 16.27 4.46 9.18
C GLU A 58 14.90 5.14 9.16
N ALA A 59 13.95 4.69 9.99
CA ALA A 59 12.60 5.24 10.03
C ALA A 59 12.57 6.71 10.48
N CYS A 60 13.45 7.10 11.40
CA CYS A 60 13.55 8.49 11.86
C CYS A 60 14.55 9.33 11.06
N ASN A 61 15.29 8.74 10.11
CA ASN A 61 16.32 9.41 9.31
C ASN A 61 17.36 10.16 10.18
N VAL A 62 17.79 9.53 11.28
CA VAL A 62 18.74 10.12 12.25
C VAL A 62 20.16 9.55 12.14
N GLY A 63 20.34 8.50 11.33
CA GLY A 63 21.59 7.74 11.22
C GLY A 63 21.94 6.98 12.51
N PHE A 64 23.07 6.26 12.51
CA PHE A 64 23.42 5.40 13.65
C PHE A 64 23.96 6.14 14.88
N THR A 65 24.43 7.38 14.75
CA THR A 65 25.06 8.11 15.87
C THR A 65 24.23 8.11 17.16
N PRO A 66 22.91 8.36 17.14
CA PRO A 66 22.10 8.36 18.36
C PRO A 66 21.87 6.99 18.99
N VAL A 67 22.04 5.90 18.24
CA VAL A 67 21.77 4.52 18.70
C VAL A 67 23.04 3.72 18.99
N ILE A 68 24.22 4.26 18.69
CA ILE A 68 25.50 3.62 19.00
C ILE A 68 25.81 3.71 20.49
N LYS A 69 26.13 2.56 21.09
CA LYS A 69 26.60 2.45 22.48
C LYS A 69 27.81 1.50 22.54
N PRO A 70 29.06 2.01 22.57
CA PRO A 70 30.26 1.18 22.46
C PRO A 70 30.40 0.09 23.53
N GLY A 71 29.86 0.33 24.73
CA GLY A 71 29.87 -0.64 25.83
C GLY A 71 28.80 -1.74 25.73
N VAL A 72 27.95 -1.73 24.70
CA VAL A 72 26.90 -2.72 24.48
C VAL A 72 27.19 -3.43 23.15
N PRO A 73 27.58 -4.72 23.14
CA PRO A 73 27.97 -5.43 21.92
C PRO A 73 26.95 -5.32 20.77
N ALA A 74 25.65 -5.42 21.08
CA ALA A 74 24.55 -5.30 20.13
C ALA A 74 24.40 -3.91 19.48
N LEU A 75 24.97 -2.86 20.07
CA LEU A 75 24.83 -1.47 19.65
C LEU A 75 26.16 -0.82 19.26
N THR A 76 27.19 -1.63 19.00
CA THR A 76 28.44 -1.11 18.43
C THR A 76 28.23 -0.69 16.97
N ARG A 77 28.98 0.31 16.49
CA ARG A 77 28.86 0.78 15.10
C ARG A 77 29.05 -0.35 14.08
N GLY A 78 30.07 -1.19 14.28
CA GLY A 78 30.34 -2.32 13.39
C GLY A 78 29.17 -3.31 13.35
N ARG A 79 28.55 -3.57 14.50
CA ARG A 79 27.37 -4.41 14.61
C ARG A 79 26.17 -3.85 13.84
N LEU A 80 25.86 -2.57 14.02
CA LEU A 80 24.72 -1.95 13.33
C LEU A 80 24.91 -1.93 11.81
N VAL A 81 26.14 -1.64 11.33
CA VAL A 81 26.47 -1.71 9.90
C VAL A 81 26.33 -3.14 9.36
N GLN A 82 26.74 -4.16 10.13
CA GLN A 82 26.56 -5.55 9.73
C GLN A 82 25.08 -5.94 9.60
N VAL A 83 24.24 -5.48 10.54
CA VAL A 83 22.80 -5.76 10.52
C VAL A 83 22.12 -5.06 9.35
N ASP A 84 22.42 -3.79 9.15
CA ASP A 84 21.93 -3.00 8.02
C ASP A 84 22.25 -3.67 6.67
N GLN A 85 23.53 -3.96 6.41
CA GLN A 85 23.97 -4.53 5.14
C GLN A 85 23.54 -5.98 4.93
N GLY A 86 23.44 -6.76 6.01
CA GLY A 86 23.16 -8.20 5.93
C GLY A 86 21.68 -8.54 5.96
N TYR A 87 20.86 -7.77 6.67
CA TYR A 87 19.50 -8.14 7.03
C TYR A 87 18.44 -7.10 6.67
N PHE A 88 18.79 -5.81 6.57
CA PHE A 88 17.80 -4.76 6.31
C PHE A 88 17.45 -4.69 4.81
N ARG A 89 16.44 -5.48 4.40
CA ARG A 89 16.05 -5.66 3.00
C ARG A 89 14.54 -5.62 2.85
N ALA A 90 14.07 -5.25 1.65
CA ALA A 90 12.65 -5.12 1.36
C ALA A 90 11.87 -6.41 1.63
N GLU A 91 12.44 -7.57 1.30
CA GLU A 91 11.80 -8.88 1.51
C GLU A 91 11.60 -9.18 3.00
N ASN A 92 12.61 -8.87 3.83
CA ASN A 92 12.53 -9.07 5.27
C ASN A 92 11.55 -8.07 5.93
N ILE A 93 11.55 -6.81 5.47
CA ILE A 93 10.59 -5.79 5.93
C ILE A 93 9.15 -6.19 5.57
N SER A 94 8.93 -6.67 4.35
CA SER A 94 7.63 -7.18 3.88
C SER A 94 7.17 -8.37 4.72
N ALA A 95 8.04 -9.36 4.95
CA ALA A 95 7.71 -10.50 5.80
C ALA A 95 7.36 -10.09 7.24
N ALA A 96 8.12 -9.15 7.83
CA ALA A 96 7.84 -8.63 9.17
C ALA A 96 6.51 -7.86 9.23
N ASN A 97 6.19 -7.07 8.20
CA ASN A 97 4.91 -6.38 8.12
C ASN A 97 3.74 -7.37 8.02
N GLY A 98 3.93 -8.51 7.36
CA GLY A 98 2.97 -9.63 7.38
C GLY A 98 2.62 -10.11 8.79
N LEU A 99 3.64 -10.29 9.65
CA LEU A 99 3.43 -10.66 11.06
C LEU A 99 2.68 -9.57 11.84
N PHE A 100 2.97 -8.29 11.56
CA PHE A 100 2.26 -7.18 12.19
C PHE A 100 0.78 -7.15 11.80
N ILE A 101 0.46 -7.39 10.52
CA ILE A 101 -0.91 -7.47 10.02
C ILE A 101 -1.68 -8.57 10.76
N GLU A 102 -1.08 -9.75 10.88
CA GLU A 102 -1.70 -10.88 11.59
C GLU A 102 -1.87 -10.63 13.09
N ALA A 103 -0.89 -10.00 13.73
CA ALA A 103 -0.95 -9.67 15.15
C ALA A 103 -2.03 -8.62 15.43
N GLN A 104 -2.08 -7.53 14.64
CA GLN A 104 -3.06 -6.46 14.82
C GLN A 104 -4.50 -6.95 14.60
N ALA A 105 -4.73 -7.85 13.64
CA ALA A 105 -6.05 -8.43 13.38
C ALA A 105 -6.63 -9.24 14.56
N LYS A 106 -5.80 -9.60 15.55
CA LYS A 106 -6.23 -10.32 16.77
C LYS A 106 -6.73 -9.38 17.87
N ILE A 107 -6.49 -8.06 17.76
CA ILE A 107 -6.90 -7.07 18.76
C ILE A 107 -8.42 -6.83 18.67
N ASP A 108 -9.12 -6.90 19.79
CA ASP A 108 -10.59 -6.83 19.81
C ASP A 108 -11.18 -5.54 19.21
N VAL A 109 -10.57 -4.38 19.49
CA VAL A 109 -11.04 -3.12 18.89
C VAL A 109 -10.84 -3.09 17.38
N VAL A 110 -9.79 -3.73 16.87
CA VAL A 110 -9.48 -3.80 15.44
C VAL A 110 -10.52 -4.66 14.71
N ARG A 111 -10.93 -5.78 15.33
CA ARG A 111 -12.02 -6.63 14.80
C ARG A 111 -13.36 -5.90 14.69
N ALA A 112 -13.57 -4.85 15.50
CA ALA A 112 -14.76 -4.02 15.42
C ALA A 112 -14.69 -2.97 14.28
N TRP A 113 -13.51 -2.66 13.75
CA TRP A 113 -13.35 -1.70 12.64
C TRP A 113 -13.64 -2.32 11.28
N GLY A 114 -13.22 -3.58 11.06
CA GLY A 114 -13.38 -4.24 9.78
C GLY A 114 -12.75 -5.63 9.71
N GLY A 115 -12.97 -6.29 8.57
CA GLY A 115 -12.51 -7.66 8.31
C GLY A 115 -11.19 -7.76 7.56
N GLY A 116 -10.58 -6.63 7.16
CA GLY A 116 -9.44 -6.60 6.26
C GLY A 116 -9.82 -6.68 4.77
N LEU A 117 -11.11 -6.62 4.44
CA LEU A 117 -11.63 -6.87 3.08
C LEU A 117 -11.81 -5.60 2.25
N VAL A 118 -11.65 -4.44 2.86
CA VAL A 118 -11.67 -3.15 2.17
C VAL A 118 -10.29 -2.54 2.26
N ALA A 119 -9.74 -2.10 1.12
CA ALA A 119 -8.46 -1.40 1.07
C ALA A 119 -8.63 -0.02 0.43
N SER A 120 -7.87 0.94 0.93
CA SER A 120 -7.72 2.27 0.38
C SER A 120 -6.27 2.50 0.00
N ALA A 121 -6.05 3.05 -1.19
CA ALA A 121 -4.71 3.43 -1.63
C ALA A 121 -4.60 4.95 -1.75
N ASP A 122 -3.58 5.52 -1.11
CA ASP A 122 -3.29 6.95 -1.17
C ASP A 122 -1.78 7.24 -1.29
N GLY A 123 -1.45 8.31 -1.99
CA GLY A 123 -0.08 8.71 -2.31
C GLY A 123 0.45 9.79 -1.37
N VAL A 124 1.42 9.45 -0.54
CA VAL A 124 2.21 10.42 0.24
C VAL A 124 3.35 10.96 -0.62
N ARG A 125 3.47 12.28 -0.74
CA ARG A 125 4.40 12.92 -1.69
C ARG A 125 5.61 13.50 -0.97
N PHE A 126 6.80 13.20 -1.50
CA PHE A 126 8.08 13.66 -0.95
C PHE A 126 8.90 14.38 -2.00
N THR A 127 9.48 15.51 -1.64
CA THR A 127 10.52 16.17 -2.45
C THR A 127 11.81 15.38 -2.30
N VAL A 128 12.40 14.97 -3.43
CA VAL A 128 13.63 14.20 -3.45
C VAL A 128 14.76 15.11 -3.94
N PRO A 129 15.74 15.47 -3.08
CA PRO A 129 16.80 16.42 -3.43
C PRO A 129 17.90 15.79 -4.30
N VAL A 130 17.97 14.46 -4.33
CA VAL A 130 19.00 13.69 -5.04
C VAL A 130 18.48 13.16 -6.38
N GLN A 131 19.39 12.90 -7.31
CA GLN A 131 19.04 12.29 -8.59
C GLN A 131 18.80 10.78 -8.41
N THR A 132 17.57 10.32 -8.63
CA THR A 132 17.20 8.91 -8.53
C THR A 132 16.27 8.51 -9.69
N LEU A 133 16.18 7.21 -9.96
CA LEU A 133 15.21 6.66 -10.92
C LEU A 133 13.75 6.80 -10.45
N TYR A 134 13.55 6.93 -9.14
CA TYR A 134 12.24 6.98 -8.49
C TYR A 134 11.71 8.41 -8.29
N ALA A 135 12.43 9.43 -8.76
CA ALA A 135 12.05 10.83 -8.63
C ALA A 135 11.71 11.47 -9.98
N GLY A 136 10.50 12.03 -10.10
CA GLY A 136 9.98 12.69 -11.28
C GLY A 136 9.71 14.18 -11.06
N SER A 137 9.76 14.99 -12.12
CA SER A 137 9.35 16.40 -12.06
C SER A 137 7.83 16.52 -12.18
N ASN A 138 7.18 17.17 -11.23
CA ASN A 138 5.76 17.49 -11.32
C ASN A 138 5.52 18.92 -10.78
N PRO A 139 5.28 19.92 -11.64
CA PRO A 139 5.09 21.30 -11.22
C PRO A 139 3.94 21.49 -10.22
N ARG A 140 2.90 20.65 -10.27
CA ARG A 140 1.75 20.73 -9.37
C ARG A 140 2.11 20.35 -7.93
N TYR A 141 2.97 19.34 -7.76
CA TYR A 141 3.25 18.76 -6.44
C TYR A 141 4.63 19.14 -5.88
N PHE A 142 5.62 19.35 -6.75
CA PHE A 142 7.02 19.59 -6.36
C PHE A 142 7.53 20.97 -6.83
N GLY A 143 6.69 21.75 -7.51
CA GLY A 143 7.09 23.02 -8.12
C GLY A 143 8.00 22.83 -9.34
N LEU A 144 8.45 23.94 -9.93
CA LEU A 144 9.13 23.94 -11.24
C LEU A 144 10.57 23.42 -11.20
N ARG A 145 11.22 23.42 -10.03
CA ARG A 145 12.67 23.15 -9.90
C ARG A 145 13.00 21.92 -9.08
N HIS A 146 12.01 21.26 -8.49
CA HIS A 146 12.25 20.06 -7.68
C HIS A 146 11.65 18.84 -8.34
N LYS A 147 12.26 17.69 -8.05
CA LYS A 147 11.71 16.38 -8.33
C LYS A 147 11.18 15.79 -7.04
N GLY A 148 10.28 14.83 -7.18
CA GLY A 148 9.74 14.12 -6.05
C GLY A 148 9.30 12.72 -6.39
N ALA A 149 9.09 11.96 -5.33
CA ALA A 149 8.56 10.61 -5.36
C ALA A 149 7.22 10.60 -4.63
N THR A 150 6.36 9.68 -5.01
CA THR A 150 5.12 9.40 -4.30
C THR A 150 5.22 8.00 -3.72
N TRP A 151 5.05 7.87 -2.40
CA TRP A 151 4.83 6.60 -1.74
C TRP A 151 3.35 6.29 -1.79
N LEU A 152 2.97 5.33 -2.62
CA LEU A 152 1.61 4.85 -2.71
C LEU A 152 1.40 3.79 -1.64
N ASN A 153 0.70 4.18 -0.57
CA ASN A 153 0.45 3.33 0.58
C ASN A 153 -0.94 2.69 0.47
N VAL A 154 -1.04 1.39 0.76
CA VAL A 154 -2.32 0.67 0.81
C VAL A 154 -2.65 0.39 2.27
N VAL A 155 -3.82 0.83 2.71
CA VAL A 155 -4.30 0.67 4.09
C VAL A 155 -5.65 -0.03 4.08
N ASN A 156 -5.87 -1.00 4.94
CA ASN A 156 -7.17 -1.68 5.05
C ASN A 156 -8.15 -0.97 6.02
N ASP A 157 -9.38 -1.48 6.10
CA ASP A 157 -10.42 -1.09 7.06
C ASP A 157 -10.08 -1.35 8.54
N GLN A 158 -8.97 -2.05 8.81
CA GLN A 158 -8.38 -2.22 10.14
C GLN A 158 -7.29 -1.17 10.44
N VAL A 159 -7.12 -0.18 9.55
CA VAL A 159 -6.12 0.90 9.65
C VAL A 159 -4.69 0.35 9.66
N MET A 160 -4.46 -0.80 9.01
CA MET A 160 -3.15 -1.41 8.87
C MET A 160 -2.61 -1.21 7.45
N GLY A 161 -1.32 -0.85 7.36
CA GLY A 161 -0.61 -0.74 6.09
C GLY A 161 -0.33 -2.12 5.52
N LEU A 162 -0.92 -2.45 4.36
CA LEU A 162 -0.71 -3.71 3.66
C LEU A 162 0.57 -3.73 2.82
N GLY A 163 1.27 -2.59 2.73
CA GLY A 163 2.44 -2.38 1.89
C GLY A 163 2.29 -1.14 1.02
N GLY A 164 3.24 -0.93 0.12
CA GLY A 164 3.21 0.20 -0.79
C GLY A 164 4.32 0.18 -1.84
N VAL A 165 4.21 1.08 -2.81
CA VAL A 165 5.17 1.21 -3.91
C VAL A 165 5.61 2.65 -4.08
N VAL A 166 6.91 2.85 -4.35
CA VAL A 166 7.45 4.17 -4.69
C VAL A 166 7.26 4.41 -6.18
N VAL A 167 6.53 5.46 -6.52
CA VAL A 167 6.27 5.85 -7.91
C VAL A 167 6.86 7.22 -8.22
N PRO A 168 7.48 7.41 -9.39
CA PRO A 168 7.85 8.74 -9.86
C PRO A 168 6.57 9.58 -9.99
N GLY A 169 6.53 10.77 -9.38
CA GLY A 169 5.29 11.55 -9.20
C GLY A 169 4.62 12.13 -10.46
N THR A 170 4.89 11.54 -11.63
CA THR A 170 4.34 11.88 -12.94
C THR A 170 3.38 10.82 -13.49
N LEU A 171 3.42 9.59 -13.01
CA LEU A 171 2.53 8.55 -13.52
C LEU A 171 1.14 8.69 -12.92
N ARG A 172 0.10 8.45 -13.74
CA ARG A 172 -1.27 8.35 -13.22
C ARG A 172 -1.27 7.23 -12.18
N ASP A 173 -1.43 7.62 -10.92
CA ASP A 173 -1.33 6.79 -9.72
C ASP A 173 -2.09 5.46 -9.84
N SER A 174 -3.15 5.45 -10.66
CA SER A 174 -4.11 4.37 -10.84
C SER A 174 -3.58 3.00 -11.27
N LEU A 175 -2.57 2.91 -12.14
CA LEU A 175 -1.99 1.62 -12.52
C LEU A 175 -1.12 1.01 -11.41
N PHE A 176 -0.45 1.87 -10.63
CA PHE A 176 0.38 1.44 -9.51
C PHE A 176 -0.45 1.00 -8.31
N ILE A 177 -1.71 1.43 -8.20
CA ILE A 177 -2.62 0.95 -7.15
C ILE A 177 -2.86 -0.54 -7.30
N LEU A 178 -3.05 -1.03 -8.53
CA LEU A 178 -3.24 -2.46 -8.76
C LEU A 178 -1.98 -3.23 -8.35
N ASP A 179 -0.79 -2.74 -8.69
CA ASP A 179 0.48 -3.33 -8.30
C ASP A 179 0.65 -3.38 -6.77
N ALA A 180 0.43 -2.25 -6.09
CA ALA A 180 0.50 -2.15 -4.64
C ALA A 180 -0.49 -3.08 -3.92
N ILE A 181 -1.69 -3.29 -4.49
CA ILE A 181 -2.71 -4.19 -3.94
C ILE A 181 -2.38 -5.66 -4.22
N HIS A 182 -1.57 -5.98 -5.24
CA HIS A 182 -1.10 -7.35 -5.45
C HIS A 182 0.15 -7.66 -4.63
N ALA A 183 1.03 -6.68 -4.44
CA ALA A 183 2.26 -6.77 -3.67
C ALA A 183 2.04 -6.55 -2.16
N ARG A 184 0.93 -7.06 -1.60
CA ARG A 184 0.64 -6.94 -0.16
C ARG A 184 1.58 -7.82 0.65
N ASP A 185 1.97 -7.29 1.79
CA ASP A 185 2.85 -7.96 2.77
C ASP A 185 2.12 -9.06 3.56
N GLY A 186 0.79 -9.02 3.62
CA GLY A 186 -0.01 -10.02 4.33
C GLY A 186 -1.50 -9.69 4.36
N GLY A 187 -2.22 -10.43 5.21
CA GLY A 187 -3.66 -10.29 5.40
C GLY A 187 -4.52 -10.85 4.25
N PRO A 188 -5.85 -10.82 4.41
CA PRO A 188 -6.76 -11.29 3.39
C PRO A 188 -6.67 -10.44 2.11
N LYS A 189 -7.02 -11.02 0.96
CA LYS A 189 -7.18 -10.26 -0.28
C LYS A 189 -8.36 -9.29 -0.11
N PRO A 190 -8.17 -7.96 -0.27
CA PRO A 190 -9.27 -7.03 -0.27
C PRO A 190 -10.25 -7.36 -1.41
N GLU A 191 -11.53 -7.30 -1.13
CA GLU A 191 -12.59 -7.43 -2.13
C GLU A 191 -12.95 -6.07 -2.70
N THR A 192 -12.96 -5.03 -1.85
CA THR A 192 -13.28 -3.65 -2.25
C THR A 192 -12.04 -2.76 -2.19
N VAL A 193 -11.86 -1.97 -3.24
CA VAL A 193 -10.75 -1.01 -3.34
C VAL A 193 -11.32 0.40 -3.49
N ILE A 194 -10.97 1.28 -2.56
CA ILE A 194 -11.38 2.68 -2.53
C ILE A 194 -10.19 3.56 -2.89
N THR A 195 -10.40 4.51 -3.81
CA THR A 195 -9.37 5.47 -4.21
C THR A 195 -10.00 6.84 -4.45
N ASP A 196 -9.18 7.89 -4.48
CA ASP A 196 -9.63 9.22 -4.88
C ASP A 196 -9.92 9.34 -6.39
N THR A 197 -10.65 10.41 -6.78
CA THR A 197 -11.09 10.64 -8.16
C THR A 197 -9.94 10.67 -9.16
N ALA A 198 -8.77 11.19 -8.75
CA ALA A 198 -7.59 11.28 -9.61
C ALA A 198 -7.09 9.92 -10.11
N SER A 199 -7.47 8.83 -9.42
CA SER A 199 -7.10 7.47 -9.76
C SER A 199 -8.12 6.77 -10.66
N TYR A 200 -9.18 7.45 -11.09
CA TYR A 200 -10.18 6.88 -11.99
C TYR A 200 -9.78 6.96 -13.47
N SER A 201 -9.92 5.84 -14.18
CA SER A 201 -10.08 5.79 -15.64
C SER A 201 -10.86 4.55 -16.02
N ASP A 202 -11.58 4.56 -17.14
CA ASP A 202 -12.36 3.40 -17.61
C ASP A 202 -11.49 2.13 -17.75
N ILE A 203 -10.22 2.29 -18.17
CA ILE A 203 -9.25 1.19 -18.28
C ILE A 203 -8.95 0.58 -16.91
N VAL A 204 -8.67 1.42 -15.91
CA VAL A 204 -8.34 0.98 -14.56
C VAL A 204 -9.55 0.31 -13.91
N PHE A 205 -10.74 0.90 -14.09
CA PHE A 205 -11.99 0.30 -13.63
C PHE A 205 -12.18 -1.11 -14.20
N GLY A 206 -11.96 -1.28 -15.51
CA GLY A 206 -12.00 -2.60 -16.14
C GLY A 206 -10.91 -3.57 -15.63
N LEU A 207 -9.69 -3.10 -15.41
CA LEU A 207 -8.59 -3.92 -14.88
C LEU A 207 -8.89 -4.46 -13.48
N PHE A 208 -9.41 -3.61 -12.57
CA PHE A 208 -9.83 -4.07 -11.24
C PHE A 208 -10.92 -5.14 -11.31
N ALA A 209 -11.92 -4.95 -12.19
CA ALA A 209 -12.98 -5.93 -12.40
C ALA A 209 -12.43 -7.28 -12.91
N ILE A 210 -11.50 -7.26 -13.88
CA ILE A 210 -10.84 -8.47 -14.39
C ILE A 210 -10.03 -9.18 -13.29
N CYS A 211 -9.38 -8.42 -12.40
CA CYS A 211 -8.65 -8.97 -11.27
C CYS A 211 -9.56 -9.41 -10.09
N GLY A 212 -10.88 -9.28 -10.24
CA GLY A 212 -11.88 -9.70 -9.25
C GLY A 212 -11.96 -8.77 -8.04
N TYR A 213 -11.78 -7.46 -8.24
CA TYR A 213 -11.97 -6.45 -7.21
C TYR A 213 -13.20 -5.59 -7.51
N GLN A 214 -13.94 -5.23 -6.47
CA GLN A 214 -14.93 -4.17 -6.50
C GLN A 214 -14.23 -2.81 -6.37
N PHE A 215 -13.97 -2.16 -7.50
CA PHE A 215 -13.37 -0.84 -7.51
C PHE A 215 -14.42 0.24 -7.24
N SER A 216 -14.27 0.96 -6.12
CA SER A 216 -15.19 1.98 -5.62
C SER A 216 -14.49 3.34 -5.51
N PRO A 217 -14.10 3.97 -6.63
CA PRO A 217 -13.45 5.28 -6.62
C PRO A 217 -14.43 6.35 -6.12
N ARG A 218 -13.93 7.30 -5.34
CA ARG A 218 -14.69 8.52 -4.99
C ARG A 218 -14.74 9.40 -6.22
N ILE A 219 -15.81 9.34 -7.01
CA ILE A 219 -16.00 10.18 -8.19
C ILE A 219 -16.56 11.54 -7.74
N ALA A 220 -15.76 12.61 -7.83
CA ALA A 220 -16.18 13.95 -7.40
C ALA A 220 -17.38 14.49 -8.22
N ASP A 221 -17.37 14.27 -9.54
CA ASP A 221 -18.39 14.77 -10.48
C ASP A 221 -19.09 13.61 -11.19
N ILE A 222 -19.89 12.83 -10.46
CA ILE A 222 -20.60 11.66 -11.03
C ILE A 222 -21.55 12.04 -12.18
N SER A 223 -22.04 13.28 -12.21
CA SER A 223 -22.89 13.81 -13.30
C SER A 223 -22.16 13.89 -14.64
N ASP A 224 -20.84 14.04 -14.63
CA ASP A 224 -20.02 14.19 -15.83
C ASP A 224 -19.41 12.86 -16.29
N ALA A 225 -19.64 11.79 -15.52
CA ALA A 225 -19.16 10.45 -15.84
C ALA A 225 -19.86 9.93 -17.11
N ARG A 226 -19.06 9.46 -18.06
CA ARG A 226 -19.57 8.90 -19.33
C ARG A 226 -19.82 7.41 -19.16
N LEU A 227 -21.08 7.01 -19.22
CA LEU A 227 -21.44 5.60 -19.32
C LEU A 227 -21.49 5.17 -20.79
N TRP A 228 -20.81 4.06 -21.07
CA TRP A 228 -20.63 3.52 -22.40
C TRP A 228 -21.43 2.24 -22.59
N ARG A 229 -22.09 2.10 -23.74
CA ARG A 229 -22.83 0.90 -24.16
C ARG A 229 -22.13 0.18 -25.30
N THR A 230 -22.18 -1.15 -25.27
CA THR A 230 -21.71 -2.04 -26.33
C THR A 230 -22.79 -2.33 -27.37
N ASN A 231 -24.08 -2.26 -26.98
CA ASN A 231 -25.22 -2.52 -27.85
C ASN A 231 -26.23 -1.36 -27.75
N THR A 232 -26.42 -0.60 -28.81
CA THR A 232 -27.38 0.52 -28.83
C THR A 232 -28.84 0.10 -28.80
N ALA A 233 -29.14 -1.16 -29.10
CA ALA A 233 -30.49 -1.71 -29.11
C ALA A 233 -30.89 -2.41 -27.79
N ALA A 234 -29.96 -2.57 -26.85
CA ALA A 234 -30.27 -3.13 -25.54
C ALA A 234 -30.99 -2.10 -24.65
N ASP A 235 -31.89 -2.59 -23.81
CA ASP A 235 -32.51 -1.81 -22.74
C ASP A 235 -31.63 -1.88 -21.48
N TYR A 236 -31.07 -0.74 -21.09
CA TYR A 236 -30.23 -0.60 -19.90
C TYR A 236 -31.03 -0.16 -18.66
N GLY A 237 -32.37 -0.19 -18.74
CA GLY A 237 -33.28 0.10 -17.63
C GLY A 237 -33.05 1.49 -17.04
N PRO A 238 -32.88 1.63 -15.71
CA PRO A 238 -32.64 2.92 -15.05
C PRO A 238 -31.40 3.67 -15.56
N LEU A 239 -30.44 2.96 -16.18
CA LEU A 239 -29.21 3.56 -16.72
C LEU A 239 -29.36 4.04 -18.17
N GLN A 240 -30.50 3.82 -18.81
CA GLN A 240 -30.75 4.27 -20.20
C GLN A 240 -30.52 5.78 -20.40
N PRO A 241 -30.96 6.69 -19.51
CA PRO A 241 -30.80 8.14 -19.71
C PRO A 241 -29.34 8.62 -19.66
N VAL A 242 -28.47 7.85 -19.00
CA VAL A 242 -27.06 8.20 -18.76
C VAL A 242 -26.07 7.44 -19.65
N SER A 243 -26.51 6.33 -20.27
CA SER A 243 -25.70 5.46 -21.15
C SER A 243 -25.66 5.94 -22.60
N ASN A 244 -25.29 7.21 -22.82
CA ASN A 244 -25.41 7.86 -24.12
C ASN A 244 -24.23 7.60 -25.08
N HIS A 245 -23.12 7.03 -24.59
CA HIS A 245 -21.90 6.87 -25.38
C HIS A 245 -21.75 5.43 -25.90
N THR A 246 -21.29 5.23 -27.13
CA THR A 246 -21.18 3.88 -27.74
C THR A 246 -19.74 3.46 -27.94
N ILE A 247 -19.39 2.25 -27.49
CA ILE A 247 -18.08 1.63 -27.70
C ILE A 247 -17.96 1.16 -29.15
N ARG A 248 -16.86 1.51 -29.82
CA ARG A 248 -16.56 1.02 -31.18
C ARG A 248 -15.84 -0.32 -31.13
N LEU A 249 -16.60 -1.41 -31.02
CA LEU A 249 -16.06 -2.78 -30.90
C LEU A 249 -15.15 -3.18 -32.07
N ASP A 250 -15.42 -2.69 -33.29
CA ASP A 250 -14.60 -3.00 -34.47
C ASP A 250 -13.15 -2.50 -34.34
N ARG A 251 -12.96 -1.35 -33.68
CA ARG A 251 -11.62 -0.79 -33.42
C ARG A 251 -10.86 -1.58 -32.37
N ILE A 252 -11.56 -2.18 -31.43
CA ILE A 252 -10.99 -3.05 -30.40
C ILE A 252 -10.53 -4.35 -31.07
N ARG A 253 -11.43 -4.99 -31.83
CA ARG A 253 -11.14 -6.23 -32.57
C ARG A 253 -9.99 -6.10 -33.56
N ALA A 254 -9.85 -4.96 -34.23
CA ALA A 254 -8.73 -4.71 -35.15
C ALA A 254 -7.36 -4.54 -34.45
N ARG A 255 -7.34 -4.32 -33.13
CA ARG A 255 -6.11 -4.09 -32.34
C ARG A 255 -5.77 -5.25 -31.40
N SER A 256 -6.76 -6.03 -30.99
CA SER A 256 -6.58 -7.32 -30.32
C SER A 256 -6.21 -8.35 -31.39
N GLY A 257 -5.01 -8.92 -31.35
CA GLY A 257 -4.57 -9.91 -32.34
C GLY A 257 -5.56 -11.08 -32.53
N PRO A 258 -5.43 -11.87 -33.61
CA PRO A 258 -6.38 -12.93 -33.95
C PRO A 258 -6.37 -14.02 -32.87
N GLY A 259 -7.32 -13.96 -31.93
CA GLY A 259 -7.41 -14.92 -30.82
C GLY A 259 -8.36 -14.55 -29.68
N VAL A 260 -8.81 -13.30 -29.56
CA VAL A 260 -9.81 -12.93 -28.53
C VAL A 260 -11.22 -13.17 -29.07
N THR A 261 -11.73 -14.40 -28.93
CA THR A 261 -13.15 -14.70 -29.11
C THR A 261 -13.92 -14.16 -27.90
N THR A 262 -14.72 -13.10 -28.12
CA THR A 262 -15.75 -12.70 -27.16
C THR A 262 -16.80 -13.80 -27.08
N HIS A 263 -16.88 -14.51 -25.96
CA HIS A 263 -18.04 -15.36 -25.67
C HIS A 263 -19.27 -14.44 -25.56
N ASP A 264 -20.20 -14.62 -26.49
CA ASP A 264 -21.51 -13.99 -26.45
C ASP A 264 -22.39 -14.83 -25.49
N SER A 265 -22.26 -14.60 -24.19
CA SER A 265 -23.18 -15.21 -23.21
C SER A 265 -24.41 -14.32 -23.09
N GLY A 266 -25.42 -14.61 -23.91
CA GLY A 266 -26.80 -14.26 -23.59
C GLY A 266 -27.15 -14.81 -22.20
N ALA A 267 -27.76 -13.95 -21.39
CA ALA A 267 -28.12 -14.13 -19.96
C ALA A 267 -26.97 -13.92 -18.96
N GLY A 268 -26.77 -12.66 -18.54
CA GLY A 268 -26.14 -12.32 -17.26
C GLY A 268 -27.19 -12.27 -16.14
N PRO A 269 -26.82 -12.58 -14.88
CA PRO A 269 -27.75 -12.59 -13.75
C PRO A 269 -28.20 -11.17 -13.37
N PRO A 270 -29.35 -11.01 -12.68
CA PRO A 270 -29.83 -9.71 -12.24
C PRO A 270 -28.95 -9.19 -11.10
N TRP A 271 -28.39 -8.01 -11.28
CA TRP A 271 -27.69 -7.27 -10.24
C TRP A 271 -28.68 -6.84 -9.14
N VAL A 272 -28.40 -7.21 -7.90
CA VAL A 272 -28.95 -6.62 -6.66
C VAL A 272 -27.79 -5.97 -5.93
#